data_AF-A0A7Y3CA75-F1
#
_entry.id   AF-A0A7Y3CA75-F1
#
_cell.length_a   1.000
_cell.length_b   1.000
_cell.length_c   1.000
_cell.angle_alpha   90.00
_cell.angle_beta   90.00
_cell.angle_gamma   90.00
#
_symmetry.space_group_name_H-M   'P 1'
#
loop_
_entity.id
_entity.type
_entity.pdbx_description
1 polymer ?
#
loop_
_entity_poly.entity_id
_entity_poly.type
_entity_poly.pdbx_seq_one_letter_code
_entity_poly.pdbx_strand_id
1 'polypeptide(L)'
;MEEKKLDLNSIIGFVLIFGILLFWFYQNQPTPEEIEAQKAQIEQQQEAEEAVEAEEETPVLETQSVNLQDSTALANYRNAIGEFGFTPATEGTTTLENDVLNLQISNKGGQITEALLKNFVTYDSVPVYLIKDGNAVFDLSFTTRNNRVLNTKDLYFEPSLSRDGDIQILSMKAKVAPQQFLEYRYEMKPGEYLVGFTVRSQGLDGVFNDSRPINLNWRLKGIRHNKSIQYGNRYTRLTYNHEDGKISKLSETSDDEETETDIKWLSYRQHFFSSILTTNTPFETAELTSKNLVEEESKEARFTKEYSTVAPLQLEGGELSYAMNWYYGPTDIDVLEKYKDLGLVESIPYGWGIFGWINRHIFT
;
A
#
# COMPACT_ATOMS: atom_id res chain seq x y z
N MET A 1 2.05 14.44 -52.36
CA MET A 1 2.13 15.35 -51.20
C MET A 1 1.47 16.64 -51.63
N GLU A 2 0.27 16.93 -51.12
CA GLU A 2 -0.39 18.23 -51.33
C GLU A 2 0.23 19.25 -50.37
N GLU A 3 0.76 20.34 -50.91
CA GLU A 3 1.23 21.47 -50.11
C GLU A 3 0.02 22.16 -49.47
N LYS A 4 -0.10 22.06 -48.13
CA LYS A 4 -1.05 22.88 -47.37
C LYS A 4 -0.60 24.34 -47.45
N LYS A 5 -1.20 25.10 -48.37
CA LYS A 5 -1.08 26.56 -48.38
C LYS A 5 -1.76 27.10 -47.13
N LEU A 6 -1.03 27.91 -46.36
CA LEU A 6 -1.54 28.61 -45.18
C LEU A 6 -2.78 29.42 -45.56
N ASP A 7 -3.89 29.16 -44.87
CA ASP A 7 -5.14 29.90 -45.06
C ASP A 7 -5.03 31.25 -44.33
N LEU A 8 -4.75 32.32 -45.10
CA LEU A 8 -4.65 33.68 -44.58
C LEU A 8 -5.92 34.10 -43.82
N ASN A 9 -7.09 33.58 -44.17
CA ASN A 9 -8.34 33.90 -43.49
C ASN A 9 -8.38 33.29 -42.08
N SER A 10 -7.81 32.10 -41.90
CA SER A 10 -7.68 31.44 -40.59
C SER A 10 -6.68 32.16 -39.68
N ILE A 11 -5.59 32.72 -40.24
CA ILE A 11 -4.60 33.50 -39.48
C ILE A 11 -5.21 34.83 -38.99
N ILE A 12 -5.96 35.52 -39.85
CA ILE A 12 -6.65 36.77 -39.50
C ILE A 12 -7.68 36.51 -38.40
N GLY A 13 -8.42 35.40 -38.47
CA GLY A 13 -9.35 34.99 -37.41
C GLY A 13 -8.66 34.75 -36.07
N PHE A 14 -7.49 34.10 -36.06
CA PHE A 14 -6.73 33.83 -34.83
C PHE A 14 -6.19 35.11 -34.18
N VAL A 15 -5.73 36.07 -34.99
CA VAL A 15 -5.26 37.38 -34.50
C VAL A 15 -6.40 38.19 -33.88
N LEU A 16 -7.60 38.15 -34.48
CA LEU A 16 -8.79 38.82 -33.94
C LEU A 16 -9.24 38.20 -32.61
N ILE A 17 -9.28 36.86 -32.52
CA ILE A 17 -9.63 36.17 -31.26
C ILE A 17 -8.60 36.48 -30.18
N PHE A 18 -7.31 36.46 -30.50
CA PHE A 18 -6.25 36.79 -29.55
C PHE A 18 -6.35 38.25 -29.06
N GLY A 19 -6.70 39.19 -29.94
CA GLY A 19 -6.95 40.58 -29.57
C GLY A 19 -8.15 40.75 -28.62
N ILE A 20 -9.23 40.01 -28.85
CA ILE A 20 -10.42 40.03 -27.98
C ILE A 20 -10.10 39.45 -26.60
N LEU A 21 -9.33 38.37 -26.54
CA LEU A 21 -8.91 37.75 -25.27
C LEU A 21 -8.00 38.66 -24.45
N LEU A 22 -7.04 39.35 -25.10
CA LEU A 22 -6.19 40.33 -24.42
C LEU A 22 -7.00 41.52 -23.89
N PHE A 23 -7.99 41.98 -24.64
CA PHE A 23 -8.88 43.05 -24.20
C PHE A 23 -9.75 42.61 -23.01
N TRP A 24 -10.29 41.38 -23.04
CA TRP A 24 -11.06 40.80 -21.94
C TRP A 24 -10.22 40.61 -20.68
N PHE A 25 -8.97 40.16 -20.83
CA PHE A 25 -8.03 39.99 -19.70
C PHE A 25 -7.63 41.33 -19.08
N TYR A 26 -7.41 42.36 -19.89
CA TYR A 26 -7.12 43.72 -19.41
C TYR A 26 -8.29 44.34 -18.64
N GLN A 27 -9.53 44.01 -19.01
CA GLN A 27 -10.72 44.57 -18.37
C GLN A 27 -11.14 43.83 -17.09
N ASN A 28 -10.75 42.56 -16.94
CA ASN A 28 -11.08 41.71 -15.77
C ASN A 28 -9.90 41.48 -14.83
N GLN A 29 -8.86 42.32 -14.89
CA GLN A 29 -7.72 42.22 -13.99
C GLN A 29 -8.14 42.66 -12.57
N PRO A 30 -8.00 41.81 -11.54
CA PRO A 30 -8.45 42.13 -10.19
C PRO A 30 -7.72 43.35 -9.63
N THR A 31 -8.43 44.14 -8.84
CA THR A 31 -7.88 45.37 -8.26
C THR A 31 -6.87 45.04 -7.15
N PRO A 32 -5.90 45.93 -6.87
CA PRO A 32 -4.90 45.69 -5.82
C PRO A 32 -5.49 45.38 -4.44
N GLU A 33 -6.63 45.98 -4.09
CA GLU A 33 -7.34 45.70 -2.82
C GLU A 33 -7.93 44.29 -2.77
N GLU A 34 -8.42 43.73 -3.89
CA GLU A 34 -8.94 42.36 -3.93
C GLU A 34 -7.82 41.31 -3.82
N ILE A 35 -6.63 41.64 -4.33
CA ILE A 35 -5.43 40.79 -4.21
C ILE A 35 -4.93 40.77 -2.77
N GLU A 36 -4.93 41.90 -2.07
CA GLU A 36 -4.55 41.96 -0.65
C GLU A 36 -5.58 41.26 0.25
N ALA A 37 -6.88 41.40 -0.04
CA ALA A 37 -7.93 40.70 0.69
C ALA A 37 -7.87 39.17 0.51
N GLN A 38 -7.54 38.68 -0.70
CA GLN A 38 -7.32 37.26 -0.94
C GLN A 38 -6.08 36.73 -0.22
N LYS A 39 -4.98 37.50 -0.21
CA LYS A 39 -3.77 37.13 0.53
C LYS A 39 -4.01 37.04 2.04
N ALA A 40 -4.74 38.00 2.61
CA ALA A 40 -5.09 37.98 4.03
C ALA A 40 -6.01 36.82 4.41
N GLN A 41 -6.94 36.41 3.54
CA GLN A 41 -7.77 35.22 3.76
C GLN A 41 -6.96 33.91 3.68
N ILE A 42 -5.99 33.84 2.77
CA ILE A 42 -5.09 32.69 2.65
C ILE A 42 -4.16 32.60 3.86
N GLU A 43 -3.58 33.71 4.33
CA GLU A 43 -2.77 33.73 5.56
C GLU A 43 -3.58 33.32 6.80
N GLN A 44 -4.84 33.76 6.92
CA GLN A 44 -5.70 33.34 8.04
C GLN A 44 -6.11 31.86 7.98
N GLN A 45 -6.22 31.28 6.78
CA GLN A 45 -6.43 29.83 6.63
C GLN A 45 -5.16 29.04 6.96
N GLN A 46 -4.00 29.53 6.54
CA GLN A 46 -2.70 28.90 6.83
C GLN A 46 -2.36 28.96 8.32
N GLU A 47 -2.60 30.08 9.01
CA GLU A 47 -2.40 30.17 10.46
C GLU A 47 -3.38 29.26 11.25
N ALA A 48 -4.57 29.00 10.71
CA ALA A 48 -5.53 28.07 11.30
C ALA A 48 -5.17 26.59 11.05
N GLU A 49 -4.51 26.28 9.92
CA GLU A 49 -3.99 24.95 9.59
C GLU A 49 -2.69 24.63 10.35
N GLU A 50 -1.76 25.59 10.48
CA GLU A 50 -0.53 25.44 11.28
C GLU A 50 -0.81 25.24 12.78
N ALA A 51 -1.89 25.83 13.30
CA ALA A 51 -2.34 25.63 14.68
C ALA A 51 -2.94 24.24 14.93
N VAL A 52 -3.34 23.52 13.88
CA VAL A 52 -3.81 22.12 13.94
C VAL A 52 -2.65 21.15 13.69
N GLU A 53 -1.67 21.53 12.87
CA GLU A 53 -0.50 20.71 12.52
C GLU A 53 0.57 20.65 13.64
N ALA A 54 0.65 21.68 14.49
CA ALA A 54 1.57 21.70 15.64
C ALA A 54 1.23 20.67 16.76
N GLU A 55 0.12 19.92 16.64
CA GLU A 55 -0.27 18.82 17.54
C GLU A 55 -0.13 17.42 16.91
N GLU A 56 0.24 17.27 15.64
CA GLU A 56 0.47 15.97 15.00
C GLU A 56 1.97 15.68 14.77
N GLU A 57 2.70 15.32 15.83
CA GLU A 57 3.74 14.30 15.66
C GLU A 57 3.01 13.03 15.20
N THR A 58 2.88 12.84 13.87
CA THR A 58 2.17 11.69 13.31
C THR A 58 2.71 10.40 13.93
N PRO A 59 1.91 9.67 14.73
CA PRO A 59 2.40 8.48 15.38
C PRO A 59 2.74 7.45 14.31
N VAL A 60 3.87 6.77 14.52
CA VAL A 60 4.12 5.44 13.96
C VAL A 60 2.88 4.59 14.25
N LEU A 61 2.53 3.64 13.38
CA LEU A 61 1.34 2.80 13.59
C LEU A 61 1.50 2.00 14.89
N GLU A 62 1.00 2.56 16.01
CA GLU A 62 1.26 2.02 17.34
C GLU A 62 0.56 0.67 17.52
N THR A 63 1.32 -0.32 17.96
CA THR A 63 0.76 -1.57 18.50
C THR A 63 1.02 -1.58 20.00
N GLN A 64 -0.01 -1.83 20.80
CA GLN A 64 0.16 -1.93 22.24
C GLN A 64 1.05 -3.13 22.58
N SER A 65 2.15 -2.91 23.29
CA SER A 65 3.06 -3.97 23.72
C SER A 65 2.56 -4.67 24.99
N VAL A 66 2.54 -6.00 25.00
CA VAL A 66 2.21 -6.80 26.19
C VAL A 66 3.49 -7.09 26.96
N ASN A 67 3.53 -6.80 28.27
CA ASN A 67 4.66 -7.21 29.10
C ASN A 67 4.62 -8.73 29.34
N LEU A 68 5.39 -9.48 28.56
CA LEU A 68 5.43 -10.95 28.63
C LEU A 68 6.04 -11.50 29.92
N GLN A 69 6.73 -10.67 30.72
CA GLN A 69 7.33 -11.07 32.00
C GLN A 69 6.34 -10.93 33.17
N ASP A 70 5.24 -10.19 33.00
CA ASP A 70 4.19 -10.06 33.99
C ASP A 70 3.09 -11.10 33.75
N SER A 71 2.97 -12.04 34.69
CA SER A 71 1.94 -13.09 34.65
C SER A 71 0.50 -12.55 34.56
N THR A 72 0.22 -11.39 35.16
CA THR A 72 -1.11 -10.77 35.14
C THR A 72 -1.39 -10.18 33.77
N ALA A 73 -0.42 -9.46 33.20
CA ALA A 73 -0.50 -8.93 31.84
C ALA A 73 -0.71 -10.05 30.80
N LEU A 74 0.04 -11.15 30.93
CA LEU A 74 -0.10 -12.31 30.03
C LEU A 74 -1.46 -13.01 30.19
N ALA A 75 -1.97 -13.14 31.42
CA ALA A 75 -3.30 -13.70 31.66
C ALA A 75 -4.40 -12.81 31.07
N ASN A 76 -4.31 -11.49 31.25
CA ASN A 76 -5.23 -10.51 30.68
C ASN A 76 -5.22 -10.54 29.16
N TYR A 77 -4.03 -10.63 28.55
CA TYR A 77 -3.87 -10.80 27.11
C TYR A 77 -4.60 -12.05 26.60
N ARG A 78 -4.31 -13.22 27.18
CA ARG A 78 -4.98 -14.48 26.80
C ARG A 78 -6.49 -14.40 26.97
N ASN A 79 -6.96 -13.76 28.04
CA ASN A 79 -8.39 -13.55 28.27
C ASN A 79 -9.03 -12.66 27.20
N ALA A 80 -8.32 -11.62 26.73
CA ALA A 80 -8.80 -10.75 25.65
C ALA A 80 -8.92 -11.50 24.32
N ILE A 81 -7.88 -12.26 23.94
CA ILE A 81 -7.84 -12.96 22.65
C ILE A 81 -8.55 -14.32 22.63
N GLY A 82 -8.95 -14.83 23.79
CA GLY A 82 -9.80 -16.01 23.92
C GLY A 82 -9.12 -17.29 23.48
N GLU A 83 -9.78 -18.02 22.58
CA GLU A 83 -9.33 -19.34 22.11
C GLU A 83 -7.92 -19.25 21.48
N PHE A 84 -7.61 -18.14 20.81
CA PHE A 84 -6.26 -17.88 20.26
C PHE A 84 -5.17 -17.73 21.33
N GLY A 85 -5.55 -17.59 22.61
CA GLY A 85 -4.65 -17.62 23.76
C GLY A 85 -3.94 -18.96 23.95
N PHE A 86 -4.31 -20.00 23.19
CA PHE A 86 -3.57 -21.25 23.08
C PHE A 86 -2.16 -21.05 22.53
N THR A 87 -1.96 -20.09 21.62
CA THR A 87 -0.63 -19.79 21.08
C THR A 87 0.24 -19.15 22.17
N PRO A 88 1.46 -19.65 22.42
CA PRO A 88 2.40 -18.98 23.31
C PRO A 88 2.71 -17.56 22.82
N ALA A 89 2.52 -16.57 23.69
CA ALA A 89 2.95 -15.20 23.41
C ALA A 89 4.47 -15.12 23.53
N THR A 90 5.18 -15.16 22.41
CA THR A 90 6.65 -15.11 22.35
C THR A 90 7.07 -14.09 21.32
N GLU A 91 7.73 -13.02 21.77
CA GLU A 91 8.33 -12.04 20.88
C GLU A 91 9.46 -12.67 20.05
N GLY A 92 9.70 -12.10 18.89
CA GLY A 92 10.76 -12.54 17.99
C GLY A 92 10.38 -12.32 16.53
N THR A 93 11.38 -12.42 15.67
CA THR A 93 11.22 -12.37 14.23
C THR A 93 11.86 -13.60 13.59
N THR A 94 11.35 -13.98 12.42
CA THR A 94 11.98 -14.95 11.54
C THR A 94 12.39 -14.26 10.25
N THR A 95 13.63 -14.47 9.81
CA THR A 95 14.14 -13.89 8.57
C THR A 95 13.90 -14.82 7.39
N LEU A 96 13.35 -14.29 6.30
CA LEU A 96 13.37 -14.92 4.97
C LEU A 96 14.25 -14.08 4.04
N GLU A 97 15.24 -14.71 3.41
CA GLU A 97 16.20 -13.97 2.58
C GLU A 97 16.62 -14.74 1.33
N ASN A 98 16.73 -14.03 0.20
CA ASN A 98 17.37 -14.51 -1.03
C ASN A 98 18.40 -13.47 -1.53
N ASP A 99 18.87 -13.57 -2.77
CA ASP A 99 19.90 -12.68 -3.34
C ASP A 99 19.46 -11.22 -3.47
N VAL A 100 18.15 -10.96 -3.58
CA VAL A 100 17.61 -9.64 -3.93
C VAL A 100 16.75 -9.00 -2.83
N LEU A 101 16.20 -9.80 -1.92
CA LEU A 101 15.22 -9.41 -0.92
C LEU A 101 15.54 -10.06 0.45
N ASN A 102 15.44 -9.28 1.51
CA ASN A 102 15.46 -9.75 2.90
C ASN A 102 14.18 -9.26 3.61
N LEU A 103 13.47 -10.18 4.25
CA LEU A 103 12.25 -9.93 5.01
C LEU A 103 12.41 -10.33 6.48
N GLN A 104 11.93 -9.49 7.39
CA GLN A 104 11.71 -9.86 8.79
C GLN A 104 10.21 -10.05 9.04
N ILE A 105 9.83 -11.23 9.52
CA ILE A 105 8.45 -11.57 9.84
C ILE A 105 8.31 -11.68 11.36
N SER A 106 7.44 -10.88 11.96
CA SER A 106 7.23 -10.84 13.41
C SER A 106 6.32 -11.98 13.88
N ASN A 107 6.68 -12.60 15.01
CA ASN A 107 5.80 -13.54 15.71
C ASN A 107 4.50 -12.84 16.14
N LYS A 108 4.56 -11.58 16.55
CA LYS A 108 3.37 -10.76 16.82
C LYS A 108 2.82 -10.22 15.50
N GLY A 109 1.57 -10.53 15.19
CA GLY A 109 0.94 -10.18 13.92
C GLY A 109 1.16 -11.18 12.79
N GLY A 110 2.22 -12.00 12.86
CA GLY A 110 2.60 -12.88 11.75
C GLY A 110 2.99 -12.11 10.48
N GLN A 111 3.12 -10.79 10.54
CA GLN A 111 3.27 -9.87 9.42
C GLN A 111 4.74 -9.54 9.13
N ILE A 112 5.00 -9.06 7.92
CA ILE A 112 6.31 -8.52 7.53
C ILE A 112 6.51 -7.17 8.21
N THR A 113 7.56 -7.04 9.02
CA THR A 113 7.92 -5.80 9.72
C THR A 113 9.15 -5.11 9.13
N GLU A 114 9.94 -5.82 8.31
CA GLU A 114 10.97 -5.22 7.47
C GLU A 114 10.99 -5.86 6.09
N ALA A 115 11.17 -5.05 5.05
CA ALA A 115 11.38 -5.50 3.68
C ALA A 115 12.54 -4.70 3.03
N LEU A 116 13.73 -5.29 3.01
CA LEU A 116 14.97 -4.72 2.50
C LEU A 116 15.26 -5.19 1.08
N LEU A 117 15.43 -4.24 0.15
CA LEU A 117 15.89 -4.52 -1.21
C LEU A 117 17.43 -4.51 -1.25
N LYS A 118 18.05 -5.68 -1.25
CA LYS A 118 19.50 -5.86 -0.97
C LYS A 118 20.43 -5.16 -1.96
N ASN A 119 19.98 -4.97 -3.19
CA ASN A 119 20.80 -4.42 -4.27
C ASN A 119 20.58 -2.92 -4.53
N PHE A 120 19.82 -2.25 -3.65
CA PHE A 120 19.46 -0.85 -3.83
C PHE A 120 19.83 0.01 -2.64
N VAL A 121 20.33 1.20 -2.95
CA VAL A 121 20.54 2.28 -2.00
C VAL A 121 19.85 3.55 -2.50
N THR A 122 19.46 4.41 -1.57
CA THR A 122 18.94 5.74 -1.84
C THR A 122 20.05 6.69 -2.33
N TYR A 123 19.67 7.91 -2.69
CA TYR A 123 20.60 8.93 -3.22
C TYR A 123 21.75 9.31 -2.28
N ASP A 124 21.62 9.02 -0.98
CA ASP A 124 22.58 9.24 0.09
C ASP A 124 23.26 7.93 0.57
N SER A 125 23.16 6.85 -0.22
CA SER A 125 23.76 5.54 0.04
C SER A 125 23.16 4.76 1.21
N VAL A 126 21.92 5.07 1.64
CA VAL A 126 21.21 4.30 2.67
C VAL A 126 20.49 3.11 2.02
N PRO A 127 20.49 1.91 2.62
CA PRO A 127 19.76 0.76 2.05
C PRO A 127 18.27 1.03 1.87
N VAL A 128 17.69 0.57 0.77
CA VAL A 128 16.26 0.78 0.47
C VAL A 128 15.40 -0.23 1.22
N TYR A 129 14.54 0.28 2.10
CA TYR A 129 13.48 -0.48 2.77
C TYR A 129 12.11 -0.04 2.28
N LEU A 130 11.25 -0.98 1.88
CA LEU A 130 9.83 -0.68 1.61
C LEU A 130 8.97 -0.77 2.87
N ILE A 131 9.37 -1.65 3.79
CA ILE A 131 8.80 -1.77 5.12
C ILE A 131 9.91 -1.62 6.14
N LYS A 132 9.74 -0.70 7.09
CA LYS A 132 10.61 -0.51 8.26
C LYS A 132 9.94 0.41 9.27
N ASP A 133 10.33 0.29 10.54
CA ASP A 133 9.99 1.24 11.60
C ASP A 133 8.46 1.50 11.72
N GLY A 134 7.66 0.45 11.51
CA GLY A 134 6.19 0.51 11.66
C GLY A 134 5.46 1.32 10.59
N ASN A 135 6.08 1.56 9.42
CA ASN A 135 5.42 2.28 8.32
C ASN A 135 4.29 1.47 7.65
N ALA A 136 4.20 0.15 7.86
CA ALA A 136 3.19 -0.70 7.26
C ALA A 136 2.56 -1.64 8.29
N VAL A 137 1.29 -1.98 8.06
CA VAL A 137 0.54 -2.97 8.86
C VAL A 137 -0.30 -3.84 7.93
N PHE A 138 -0.22 -5.15 8.13
CA PHE A 138 -1.15 -6.13 7.59
C PHE A 138 -1.95 -6.77 8.73
N ASP A 139 -3.27 -6.79 8.61
CA ASP A 139 -4.15 -7.26 9.67
C ASP A 139 -5.46 -7.85 9.13
N LEU A 140 -5.85 -9.02 9.61
CA LEU A 140 -7.22 -9.50 9.51
C LEU A 140 -7.99 -9.13 10.78
N SER A 141 -9.09 -8.40 10.59
CA SER A 141 -10.06 -8.10 11.63
C SER A 141 -11.26 -9.02 11.48
N PHE A 142 -11.60 -9.77 12.53
CA PHE A 142 -12.71 -10.71 12.50
C PHE A 142 -13.45 -10.76 13.83
N THR A 143 -14.72 -11.15 13.76
CA THR A 143 -15.52 -11.42 14.96
C THR A 143 -15.58 -12.93 15.19
N THR A 144 -15.37 -13.37 16.42
CA THR A 144 -15.57 -14.76 16.83
C THR A 144 -17.04 -15.03 17.18
N ARG A 145 -17.48 -16.29 17.23
CA ARG A 145 -18.87 -16.64 17.60
C ARG A 145 -19.30 -16.16 18.99
N ASN A 146 -18.36 -15.96 19.91
CA ASN A 146 -18.64 -15.36 21.22
C ASN A 146 -18.60 -13.81 21.20
N ASN A 147 -18.72 -13.19 20.01
CA ASN A 147 -18.77 -11.75 19.76
C ASN A 147 -17.51 -10.98 20.20
N ARG A 148 -16.33 -11.62 20.17
CA ARG A 148 -15.07 -10.91 20.37
C ARG A 148 -14.57 -10.42 19.02
N VAL A 149 -14.20 -9.15 18.96
CA VAL A 149 -13.51 -8.58 17.80
C VAL A 149 -12.01 -8.78 18.03
N LEU A 150 -11.38 -9.52 17.13
CA LEU A 150 -9.95 -9.81 17.17
C LEU A 150 -9.27 -9.24 15.93
N ASN A 151 -8.03 -8.81 16.12
CA ASN A 151 -7.16 -8.34 15.05
C ASN A 151 -5.89 -9.18 15.09
N THR A 152 -5.51 -9.77 13.97
CA THR A 152 -4.31 -10.60 13.87
C THR A 152 -3.04 -9.85 14.23
N LYS A 153 -2.94 -8.54 13.98
CA LYS A 153 -1.80 -7.70 14.39
C LYS A 153 -1.53 -7.74 15.91
N ASP A 154 -2.54 -8.11 16.69
CA ASP A 154 -2.48 -8.23 18.16
C ASP A 154 -2.35 -9.70 18.61
N LEU A 155 -2.43 -10.67 17.70
CA LEU A 155 -2.23 -12.09 17.98
C LEU A 155 -0.74 -12.48 17.86
N TYR A 156 -0.31 -13.46 18.65
CA TYR A 156 0.97 -14.13 18.41
C TYR A 156 0.77 -15.33 17.49
N PHE A 157 1.77 -15.56 16.65
CA PHE A 157 1.89 -16.67 15.73
C PHE A 157 3.14 -17.47 16.08
N GLU A 158 3.02 -18.79 16.05
CA GLU A 158 4.14 -19.71 16.21
C GLU A 158 4.83 -19.93 14.85
N PRO A 159 6.13 -19.58 14.70
CA PRO A 159 6.86 -19.76 13.45
C PRO A 159 7.35 -21.20 13.25
N SER A 160 7.32 -21.68 12.01
CA SER A 160 7.97 -22.91 11.56
C SER A 160 8.59 -22.69 10.18
N LEU A 161 9.92 -22.66 10.15
CA LEU A 161 10.68 -22.50 8.91
C LEU A 161 11.08 -23.87 8.35
N SER A 162 10.83 -24.07 7.07
CA SER A 162 11.17 -25.28 6.31
C SER A 162 11.68 -24.91 4.92
N ARG A 163 12.14 -25.91 4.17
CA ARG A 163 12.59 -25.76 2.79
C ARG A 163 12.01 -26.85 1.91
N ASP A 164 11.67 -26.49 0.67
CA ASP A 164 11.35 -27.42 -0.41
C ASP A 164 12.27 -27.10 -1.60
N GLY A 165 13.30 -27.93 -1.78
CA GLY A 165 14.44 -27.57 -2.63
C GLY A 165 15.08 -26.25 -2.20
N ASP A 166 15.15 -25.29 -3.13
CA ASP A 166 15.69 -23.94 -2.89
C ASP A 166 14.65 -22.94 -2.35
N ILE A 167 13.37 -23.36 -2.22
CA ILE A 167 12.28 -22.52 -1.75
C ILE A 167 12.27 -22.53 -0.22
N GLN A 168 12.30 -21.34 0.39
CA GLN A 168 12.09 -21.19 1.83
C GLN A 168 10.61 -21.02 2.13
N ILE A 169 10.12 -21.80 3.09
CA ILE A 169 8.70 -21.83 3.47
C ILE A 169 8.60 -21.52 4.96
N LEU A 170 8.03 -20.37 5.30
CA LEU A 170 7.73 -19.98 6.68
C LEU A 170 6.23 -20.11 6.93
N SER A 171 5.86 -20.98 7.86
CA SER A 171 4.50 -21.11 8.38
C SER A 171 4.41 -20.36 9.70
N MET A 172 3.54 -19.36 9.78
CA MET A 172 3.21 -18.61 11.00
C MET A 172 1.81 -19.04 11.42
N LYS A 173 1.63 -19.64 12.59
CA LYS A 173 0.32 -20.15 13.04
C LYS A 173 -0.19 -19.50 14.32
N ALA A 174 -1.32 -18.82 14.25
CA ALA A 174 -2.13 -18.44 15.41
C ALA A 174 -3.12 -19.56 15.70
N LYS A 175 -2.81 -20.38 16.69
CA LYS A 175 -3.51 -21.61 17.08
C LYS A 175 -4.59 -21.34 18.12
N VAL A 176 -5.71 -22.06 18.00
CA VAL A 176 -6.73 -22.23 19.06
C VAL A 176 -6.66 -23.62 19.71
N ALA A 177 -6.07 -24.59 19.00
CA ALA A 177 -5.76 -25.93 19.48
C ALA A 177 -4.60 -26.52 18.65
N PRO A 178 -4.04 -27.70 18.99
CA PRO A 178 -2.88 -28.26 18.29
C PRO A 178 -3.00 -28.38 16.76
N GLN A 179 -4.21 -28.64 16.26
CA GLN A 179 -4.52 -28.80 14.82
C GLN A 179 -5.58 -27.81 14.32
N GLN A 180 -5.87 -26.76 15.10
CA GLN A 180 -6.84 -25.72 14.74
C GLN A 180 -6.15 -24.35 14.78
N PHE A 181 -6.06 -23.67 13.64
CA PHE A 181 -5.27 -22.45 13.53
C PHE A 181 -5.64 -21.59 12.33
N LEU A 182 -5.30 -20.30 12.45
CA LEU A 182 -5.11 -19.38 11.33
C LEU A 182 -3.62 -19.39 10.96
N GLU A 183 -3.31 -19.52 9.68
CA GLU A 183 -1.95 -19.61 9.16
C GLU A 183 -1.68 -18.53 8.11
N TYR A 184 -0.56 -17.83 8.31
CA TYR A 184 0.12 -17.08 7.27
C TYR A 184 1.32 -17.88 6.81
N ARG A 185 1.31 -18.29 5.54
CA ARG A 185 2.39 -19.07 4.95
C ARG A 185 3.10 -18.25 3.88
N TYR A 186 4.38 -17.99 4.10
CA TYR A 186 5.25 -17.27 3.20
C TYR A 186 6.15 -18.23 2.42
N GLU A 187 6.30 -17.99 1.13
CA GLU A 187 7.14 -18.79 0.23
C GLU A 187 8.10 -17.88 -0.55
N MET A 188 9.39 -18.01 -0.26
CA MET A 188 10.43 -17.21 -0.92
C MET A 188 11.29 -18.10 -1.82
N LYS A 189 11.24 -17.79 -3.12
CA LYS A 189 12.09 -18.40 -4.15
C LYS A 189 13.42 -17.66 -4.27
N PRO A 190 14.49 -18.32 -4.74
CA PRO A 190 15.77 -17.65 -5.01
C PRO A 190 15.63 -16.59 -6.10
N GLY A 191 16.31 -15.45 -5.94
CA GLY A 191 16.39 -14.38 -6.96
C GLY A 191 15.09 -13.63 -7.31
N GLU A 192 13.98 -13.88 -6.61
CA GLU A 192 12.67 -13.25 -6.88
C GLU A 192 12.31 -12.17 -5.86
N TYR A 193 11.61 -11.13 -6.32
CA TYR A 193 10.96 -10.10 -5.49
C TYR A 193 9.51 -10.44 -5.13
N LEU A 194 8.96 -11.46 -5.78
CA LEU A 194 7.63 -12.01 -5.51
C LEU A 194 7.73 -13.09 -4.43
N VAL A 195 6.96 -12.94 -3.37
CA VAL A 195 6.88 -13.87 -2.25
C VAL A 195 5.46 -14.40 -2.19
N GLY A 196 5.32 -15.73 -2.31
CA GLY A 196 4.03 -16.39 -2.14
C GLY A 196 3.50 -16.14 -0.73
N PHE A 197 2.22 -15.79 -0.60
CA PHE A 197 1.60 -15.48 0.67
C PHE A 197 0.22 -16.12 0.74
N THR A 198 0.08 -17.16 1.55
CA THR A 198 -1.21 -17.82 1.76
C THR A 198 -1.77 -17.43 3.13
N VAL A 199 -3.03 -16.98 3.13
CA VAL A 199 -3.85 -16.86 4.34
C VAL A 199 -4.82 -18.02 4.33
N ARG A 200 -4.73 -18.90 5.31
CA ARG A 200 -5.69 -20.01 5.44
C ARG A 200 -6.04 -20.30 6.89
N SER A 201 -7.21 -20.86 7.11
CA SER A 201 -7.53 -21.48 8.40
C SER A 201 -7.74 -22.98 8.25
N GLN A 202 -7.52 -23.69 9.35
CA GLN A 202 -7.76 -25.12 9.45
C GLN A 202 -8.47 -25.40 10.77
N GLY A 203 -9.64 -26.05 10.70
CA GLY A 203 -10.42 -26.44 11.86
C GLY A 203 -10.93 -25.25 12.68
N LEU A 204 -11.07 -24.07 12.05
CA LEU A 204 -11.67 -22.88 12.62
C LEU A 204 -13.14 -22.70 12.20
N ASP A 205 -13.73 -23.68 11.49
CA ASP A 205 -15.18 -23.76 11.34
C ASP A 205 -15.84 -23.69 12.72
N GLY A 206 -16.74 -22.73 12.89
CA GLY A 206 -17.40 -22.42 14.15
C GLY A 206 -16.63 -21.51 15.12
N VAL A 207 -15.41 -21.07 14.80
CA VAL A 207 -14.69 -20.02 15.54
C VAL A 207 -15.08 -18.65 15.00
N PHE A 208 -15.08 -18.47 13.68
CA PHE A 208 -15.53 -17.23 13.04
C PHE A 208 -17.04 -17.04 13.17
N ASN A 209 -17.45 -15.79 13.38
CA ASN A 209 -18.83 -15.36 13.19
C ASN A 209 -19.01 -15.00 11.71
N ASP A 210 -19.49 -15.96 10.93
CA ASP A 210 -19.77 -15.86 9.49
C ASP A 210 -20.82 -14.79 9.12
N SER A 211 -21.61 -14.30 10.08
CA SER A 211 -22.54 -13.18 9.85
C SER A 211 -21.87 -11.80 9.85
N ARG A 212 -20.57 -11.73 10.17
CA ARG A 212 -19.76 -10.51 10.19
C ARG A 212 -18.61 -10.67 9.20
N PRO A 213 -18.23 -9.61 8.47
CA PRO A 213 -17.12 -9.69 7.54
C PRO A 213 -15.79 -9.96 8.28
N ILE A 214 -14.93 -10.74 7.63
CA ILE A 214 -13.51 -10.86 7.99
C ILE A 214 -12.77 -9.88 7.09
N ASN A 215 -12.31 -8.77 7.62
CA ASN A 215 -11.68 -7.72 6.81
C ASN A 215 -10.17 -7.90 6.77
N LEU A 216 -9.60 -7.98 5.58
CA LEU A 216 -8.19 -7.72 5.34
C LEU A 216 -7.96 -6.21 5.37
N ASN A 217 -7.04 -5.78 6.20
CA ASN A 217 -6.63 -4.39 6.36
C ASN A 217 -5.15 -4.30 6.02
N TRP A 218 -4.82 -3.52 4.99
CA TRP A 218 -3.44 -3.30 4.58
C TRP A 218 -3.14 -1.80 4.50
N ARG A 219 -2.23 -1.34 5.34
CA ARG A 219 -1.81 0.07 5.42
C ARG A 219 -0.32 0.22 5.18
N LEU A 220 0.06 1.31 4.53
CA LEU A 220 1.46 1.63 4.25
C LEU A 220 1.66 3.14 4.11
N LYS A 221 2.61 3.68 4.88
CA LYS A 221 3.21 5.01 4.67
C LYS A 221 4.45 4.84 3.79
N GLY A 222 4.44 5.43 2.60
CA GLY A 222 5.51 5.29 1.62
C GLY A 222 6.78 6.03 2.04
N ILE A 223 7.85 5.30 2.36
CA ILE A 223 9.13 5.85 2.82
C ILE A 223 9.81 6.68 1.73
N ARG A 224 10.36 7.85 2.07
CA ARG A 224 11.11 8.67 1.13
C ARG A 224 12.39 7.96 0.69
N HIS A 225 12.52 7.76 -0.62
CA HIS A 225 13.75 7.27 -1.26
C HIS A 225 14.42 8.31 -2.17
N ASN A 226 13.67 9.34 -2.59
CA ASN A 226 14.12 10.35 -3.53
C ASN A 226 14.70 11.57 -2.82
N LYS A 227 15.70 12.19 -3.46
CA LYS A 227 16.33 13.42 -2.97
C LYS A 227 15.32 14.56 -2.85
N SER A 228 14.51 14.79 -3.87
CA SER A 228 13.35 15.68 -3.78
C SER A 228 12.14 14.85 -3.39
N ILE A 229 11.50 15.23 -2.27
CA ILE A 229 10.32 14.53 -1.81
C ILE A 229 9.11 14.86 -2.69
N GLN A 230 8.97 16.11 -3.17
CA GLN A 230 7.90 16.48 -4.09
C GLN A 230 8.02 15.71 -5.41
N TYR A 231 9.23 15.60 -5.95
CA TYR A 231 9.46 14.86 -7.18
C TYR A 231 9.17 13.36 -7.00
N GLY A 232 9.63 12.75 -5.91
CA GLY A 232 9.30 11.36 -5.60
C GLY A 232 7.80 11.14 -5.45
N ASN A 233 7.12 12.04 -4.72
CA ASN A 233 5.70 11.97 -4.44
C ASN A 233 4.83 12.08 -5.70
N ARG A 234 5.24 12.87 -6.69
CA ARG A 234 4.55 12.97 -7.99
C ARG A 234 4.39 11.61 -8.70
N TYR A 235 5.30 10.67 -8.45
CA TYR A 235 5.23 9.32 -9.00
C TYR A 235 4.76 8.27 -7.98
N THR A 236 4.27 8.69 -6.82
CA THR A 236 3.70 7.81 -5.81
C THR A 236 2.18 7.78 -5.99
N ARG A 237 1.62 6.59 -6.24
CA ARG A 237 0.18 6.43 -6.54
C ARG A 237 -0.34 5.04 -6.19
N LEU A 238 -1.57 4.95 -5.69
CA LEU A 238 -2.31 3.69 -5.60
C LEU A 238 -2.86 3.35 -6.99
N THR A 239 -2.47 2.20 -7.54
CA THR A 239 -2.99 1.66 -8.81
C THR A 239 -3.50 0.26 -8.57
N TYR A 240 -4.60 -0.13 -9.21
CA TYR A 240 -5.23 -1.42 -8.98
C TYR A 240 -5.83 -1.99 -10.26
N ASN A 241 -5.99 -3.30 -10.27
CA ASN A 241 -6.51 -4.07 -11.39
C ASN A 241 -7.78 -4.80 -10.98
N HIS A 242 -8.77 -4.74 -11.86
CA HIS A 242 -10.00 -5.51 -11.74
C HIS A 242 -9.84 -6.89 -12.41
N GLU A 243 -10.71 -7.83 -12.09
CA GLU A 243 -10.73 -9.18 -12.63
C GLU A 243 -10.80 -9.19 -14.17
N ASP A 244 -11.51 -8.23 -14.77
CA ASP A 244 -11.65 -8.04 -16.22
C ASP A 244 -10.38 -7.47 -16.90
N GLY A 245 -9.34 -7.16 -16.13
CA GLY A 245 -8.09 -6.59 -16.60
C GLY A 245 -8.07 -5.06 -16.65
N LYS A 246 -9.16 -4.37 -16.30
CA LYS A 246 -9.18 -2.91 -16.26
C LYS A 246 -8.19 -2.40 -15.19
N ILE A 247 -7.45 -1.36 -15.53
CA ILE A 247 -6.55 -0.66 -14.63
C ILE A 247 -7.16 0.67 -14.21
N SER A 248 -7.25 0.86 -12.90
CA SER A 248 -7.80 2.05 -12.27
C SER A 248 -6.81 2.55 -11.19
N LYS A 249 -7.03 3.76 -10.67
CA LYS A 249 -6.03 4.45 -9.86
C LYS A 249 -6.64 5.62 -9.08
N LEU A 250 -6.25 5.76 -7.82
CA LEU A 250 -6.56 6.95 -7.01
C LEU A 250 -5.76 8.17 -7.46
N SER A 251 -6.13 9.35 -6.98
CA SER A 251 -5.49 10.63 -7.27
C SER A 251 -3.99 10.62 -6.96
N GLU A 252 -3.21 11.20 -7.88
CA GLU A 252 -1.77 11.38 -7.66
C GLU A 252 -1.47 12.65 -6.86
N THR A 253 -2.32 13.68 -6.93
CA THR A 253 -2.04 15.01 -6.38
C THR A 253 -2.83 15.35 -5.12
N SER A 254 -3.92 14.66 -4.83
CA SER A 254 -4.79 14.93 -3.68
C SER A 254 -4.99 13.69 -2.84
N ASP A 255 -5.66 13.88 -1.71
CA ASP A 255 -6.34 12.80 -1.02
C ASP A 255 -7.43 12.22 -1.92
N ASP A 256 -7.71 10.93 -1.74
CA ASP A 256 -8.70 10.20 -2.51
C ASP A 256 -9.20 8.97 -1.77
N GLU A 257 -10.46 8.61 -2.02
CA GLU A 257 -11.11 7.43 -1.50
C GLU A 257 -12.07 6.85 -2.55
N GLU A 258 -12.01 5.52 -2.73
CA GLU A 258 -12.92 4.82 -3.63
C GLU A 258 -13.35 3.48 -3.00
N THR A 259 -14.59 3.07 -3.27
CA THR A 259 -15.05 1.69 -3.04
C THR A 259 -15.17 1.02 -4.39
N GLU A 260 -14.36 -0.01 -4.62
CA GLU A 260 -14.22 -0.65 -5.93
C GLU A 260 -14.52 -2.15 -5.83
N THR A 261 -14.86 -2.77 -6.95
CA THR A 261 -15.23 -4.19 -7.00
C THR A 261 -14.26 -5.03 -7.82
N ASP A 262 -14.29 -6.33 -7.56
CA ASP A 262 -13.60 -7.36 -8.35
C ASP A 262 -12.09 -7.12 -8.46
N ILE A 263 -11.45 -6.74 -7.35
CA ILE A 263 -10.04 -6.34 -7.32
C ILE A 263 -9.12 -7.57 -7.30
N LYS A 264 -8.27 -7.70 -8.32
CA LYS A 264 -7.32 -8.80 -8.48
C LYS A 264 -5.93 -8.49 -7.92
N TRP A 265 -5.48 -7.25 -8.03
CA TRP A 265 -4.27 -6.79 -7.35
C TRP A 265 -4.30 -5.29 -7.05
N LEU A 266 -3.54 -4.91 -6.03
CA LEU A 266 -3.39 -3.54 -5.52
C LEU A 266 -1.91 -3.20 -5.43
N SER A 267 -1.51 -2.05 -5.99
CA SER A 267 -0.13 -1.58 -6.00
C SER A 267 -0.02 -0.24 -5.28
N TYR A 268 0.62 -0.24 -4.11
CA TYR A 268 1.12 0.97 -3.47
C TYR A 268 2.46 1.33 -4.11
N ARG A 269 2.36 2.02 -5.25
CA ARG A 269 3.53 2.39 -6.05
C ARG A 269 4.17 3.63 -5.49
N GLN A 270 5.49 3.60 -5.39
CA GLN A 270 6.36 4.76 -5.26
C GLN A 270 7.16 4.92 -6.55
N HIS A 271 7.94 6.00 -6.67
CA HIS A 271 8.61 6.35 -7.92
C HIS A 271 9.38 5.19 -8.57
N PHE A 272 10.33 4.58 -7.86
CA PHE A 272 11.17 3.49 -8.39
C PHE A 272 10.85 2.11 -7.81
N PHE A 273 9.93 2.02 -6.86
CA PHE A 273 9.64 0.78 -6.13
C PHE A 273 8.14 0.62 -5.91
N SER A 274 7.70 -0.62 -5.81
CA SER A 274 6.29 -0.95 -5.56
C SER A 274 6.15 -1.99 -4.47
N SER A 275 5.12 -1.82 -3.66
CA SER A 275 4.54 -2.86 -2.83
C SER A 275 3.22 -3.29 -3.48
N ILE A 276 3.11 -4.55 -3.92
CA ILE A 276 1.91 -5.05 -4.60
C ILE A 276 1.37 -6.27 -3.87
N LEU A 277 0.07 -6.26 -3.59
CA LEU A 277 -0.67 -7.43 -3.14
C LEU A 277 -1.47 -7.99 -4.32
N THR A 278 -1.24 -9.25 -4.67
CA THR A 278 -2.04 -9.96 -5.68
C THR A 278 -2.83 -11.06 -5.02
N THR A 279 -4.02 -11.39 -5.54
CA THR A 279 -4.82 -12.52 -5.06
C THR A 279 -5.30 -13.38 -6.22
N ASN A 280 -5.34 -14.70 -6.01
CA ASN A 280 -5.97 -15.64 -6.96
C ASN A 280 -7.50 -15.61 -6.85
N THR A 281 -8.03 -15.15 -5.72
CA THR A 281 -9.45 -14.97 -5.47
C THR A 281 -9.71 -13.46 -5.37
N PRO A 282 -10.25 -12.81 -6.41
CA PRO A 282 -10.48 -11.36 -6.40
C PRO A 282 -11.28 -10.93 -5.17
N PHE A 283 -10.94 -9.76 -4.63
CA PHE A 283 -11.76 -9.14 -3.60
C PHE A 283 -13.04 -8.63 -4.26
N GLU A 284 -14.21 -9.13 -3.83
CA GLU A 284 -15.49 -8.67 -4.35
C GLU A 284 -15.67 -7.16 -4.19
N THR A 285 -15.20 -6.62 -3.07
CA THR A 285 -15.17 -5.19 -2.78
C THR A 285 -13.87 -4.83 -2.06
N ALA A 286 -13.35 -3.64 -2.31
CA ALA A 286 -12.28 -3.04 -1.50
C ALA A 286 -12.54 -1.54 -1.31
N GLU A 287 -12.43 -1.09 -0.07
CA GLU A 287 -12.34 0.34 0.26
C GLU A 287 -10.87 0.75 0.20
N LEU A 288 -10.57 1.71 -0.65
CA LEU A 288 -9.22 2.16 -0.97
C LEU A 288 -9.09 3.63 -0.57
N THR A 289 -8.02 3.97 0.12
CA THR A 289 -7.71 5.38 0.43
C THR A 289 -6.25 5.71 0.15
N SER A 290 -6.02 6.96 -0.23
CA SER A 290 -4.69 7.55 -0.27
C SER A 290 -4.72 8.96 0.31
N LYS A 291 -3.83 9.24 1.26
CA LYS A 291 -3.60 10.58 1.83
C LYS A 291 -2.24 11.10 1.38
N ASN A 292 -2.19 12.30 0.84
CA ASN A 292 -0.93 12.97 0.52
C ASN A 292 -0.29 13.52 1.82
N LEU A 293 0.99 13.22 2.04
CA LEU A 293 1.74 13.69 3.22
C LEU A 293 2.81 14.72 2.84
N VAL A 294 2.79 15.20 1.61
CA VAL A 294 3.79 16.14 1.07
C VAL A 294 3.09 17.36 0.50
N GLU A 295 3.26 18.47 1.20
CA GLU A 295 2.74 19.78 0.79
C GLU A 295 3.83 20.59 0.07
N GLU A 296 5.03 20.62 0.65
CA GLU A 296 6.19 21.31 0.10
C GLU A 296 7.48 20.47 0.12
N GLU A 297 8.54 21.01 -0.47
CA GLU A 297 9.85 20.35 -0.43
C GLU A 297 10.48 20.50 0.94
N SER A 298 10.53 19.40 1.69
CA SER A 298 11.17 19.33 3.00
C SER A 298 12.35 18.36 2.98
N LYS A 299 13.42 18.65 3.73
CA LYS A 299 14.53 17.71 3.94
C LYS A 299 14.27 16.73 5.09
N GLU A 300 13.35 17.07 5.97
CA GLU A 300 13.03 16.31 7.18
C GLU A 300 11.88 15.33 6.95
N ALA A 301 11.03 15.62 5.97
CA ALA A 301 9.91 14.76 5.60
C ALA A 301 10.39 13.35 5.23
N ARG A 302 9.77 12.35 5.86
CA ARG A 302 10.14 10.93 5.79
C ARG A 302 9.19 10.10 4.94
N PHE A 303 7.98 10.57 4.72
CA PHE A 303 6.92 9.82 4.04
C PHE A 303 6.31 10.63 2.90
N THR A 304 5.78 9.92 1.90
CA THR A 304 5.20 10.50 0.68
C THR A 304 3.68 10.47 0.72
N LYS A 305 3.09 9.27 0.79
CA LYS A 305 1.65 9.06 0.96
C LYS A 305 1.38 8.01 2.01
N GLU A 306 0.22 8.09 2.63
CA GLU A 306 -0.38 6.99 3.39
C GLU A 306 -1.45 6.31 2.53
N TYR A 307 -1.43 4.98 2.52
CA TYR A 307 -2.40 4.16 1.83
C TYR A 307 -3.13 3.24 2.79
N SER A 308 -4.41 2.98 2.50
CA SER A 308 -5.19 1.94 3.17
C SER A 308 -6.03 1.15 2.17
N THR A 309 -6.13 -0.14 2.41
CA THR A 309 -7.06 -1.06 1.76
C THR A 309 -7.81 -1.80 2.85
N VAL A 310 -9.14 -1.81 2.77
CA VAL A 310 -10.01 -2.70 3.56
C VAL A 310 -10.80 -3.57 2.59
N ALA A 311 -10.57 -4.89 2.63
CA ALA A 311 -11.21 -5.84 1.74
C ALA A 311 -11.84 -7.01 2.54
N PRO A 312 -13.17 -7.21 2.49
CA PRO A 312 -13.80 -8.37 3.08
C PRO A 312 -13.33 -9.67 2.40
N LEU A 313 -12.99 -10.65 3.23
CA LEU A 313 -12.65 -12.01 2.83
C LEU A 313 -13.85 -12.93 3.07
N GLN A 314 -14.05 -13.86 2.14
CA GLN A 314 -15.08 -14.88 2.20
C GLN A 314 -14.53 -16.17 2.81
N LEU A 315 -15.42 -16.90 3.49
CA LEU A 315 -15.13 -18.24 3.97
C LEU A 315 -15.58 -19.26 2.93
N GLU A 316 -14.70 -20.19 2.59
CA GLU A 316 -15.03 -21.39 1.82
C GLU A 316 -15.22 -22.55 2.80
N GLY A 317 -16.45 -23.05 2.93
CA GLY A 317 -16.76 -24.14 3.86
C GLY A 317 -16.49 -23.81 5.33
N GLY A 318 -16.60 -22.54 5.72
CA GLY A 318 -16.33 -22.07 7.09
C GLY A 318 -14.86 -21.74 7.38
N GLU A 319 -13.98 -21.84 6.38
CA GLU A 319 -12.54 -21.61 6.52
C GLU A 319 -12.04 -20.53 5.54
N LEU A 320 -10.97 -19.83 5.90
CA LEU A 320 -10.23 -18.95 5.00
C LEU A 320 -9.33 -19.79 4.09
N SER A 321 -9.29 -19.43 2.81
CA SER A 321 -8.41 -20.06 1.82
C SER A 321 -8.06 -19.06 0.71
N TYR A 322 -7.08 -18.20 0.98
CA TYR A 322 -6.61 -17.16 0.05
C TYR A 322 -5.16 -17.40 -0.33
N ALA A 323 -4.92 -17.72 -1.60
CA ALA A 323 -3.60 -17.75 -2.21
C ALA A 323 -3.29 -16.36 -2.81
N MET A 324 -2.34 -15.67 -2.21
CA MET A 324 -1.92 -14.32 -2.58
C MET A 324 -0.40 -14.27 -2.83
N ASN A 325 0.09 -13.12 -3.25
CA ASN A 325 1.52 -12.85 -3.32
C ASN A 325 1.80 -11.42 -2.88
N TRP A 326 2.93 -11.24 -2.22
CA TRP A 326 3.57 -9.95 -2.01
C TRP A 326 4.64 -9.73 -3.06
N TYR A 327 4.58 -8.60 -3.76
CA TYR A 327 5.73 -8.07 -4.49
C TYR A 327 6.32 -6.91 -3.72
N TYR A 328 7.59 -7.02 -3.37
CA TYR A 328 8.39 -5.93 -2.80
C TYR A 328 9.64 -5.75 -3.64
N GLY A 329 9.65 -4.78 -4.54
CA GLY A 329 10.73 -4.67 -5.50
C GLY A 329 10.70 -3.40 -6.35
N PRO A 330 11.61 -3.31 -7.33
CA PRO A 330 11.67 -2.18 -8.25
C PRO A 330 10.41 -2.09 -9.14
N THR A 331 10.00 -0.88 -9.47
CA THR A 331 8.99 -0.61 -10.50
C THR A 331 9.69 -0.59 -11.84
N ASP A 332 10.02 -1.77 -12.36
CA ASP A 332 10.85 -1.98 -13.54
C ASP A 332 10.22 -3.01 -14.48
N ILE A 333 10.22 -2.74 -15.79
CA ILE A 333 9.52 -3.58 -16.77
C ILE A 333 10.14 -4.98 -16.84
N ASP A 334 11.47 -5.09 -16.90
CA ASP A 334 12.19 -6.35 -17.06
C ASP A 334 11.99 -7.24 -15.83
N VAL A 335 11.86 -6.62 -14.65
CA VAL A 335 11.55 -7.32 -13.42
C VAL A 335 10.09 -7.77 -13.38
N LEU A 336 9.14 -6.88 -13.69
CA LEU A 336 7.71 -7.19 -13.60
C LEU A 336 7.23 -8.16 -14.69
N GLU A 337 7.83 -8.15 -15.89
CA GLU A 337 7.50 -9.07 -16.98
C GLU A 337 7.80 -10.53 -16.66
N LYS A 338 8.69 -10.81 -15.69
CA LYS A 338 8.92 -12.17 -15.19
C LYS A 338 7.67 -12.77 -14.55
N TYR A 339 6.72 -11.93 -14.11
CA TYR A 339 5.46 -12.32 -13.49
C TYR A 339 4.27 -12.04 -14.42
N LYS A 340 4.43 -12.29 -15.73
CA LYS A 340 3.43 -12.01 -16.78
C LYS A 340 2.00 -12.48 -16.45
N ASP A 341 1.84 -13.62 -15.77
CA ASP A 341 0.53 -14.21 -15.47
C ASP A 341 -0.25 -13.38 -14.43
N LEU A 342 0.44 -12.52 -13.67
CA LEU A 342 -0.13 -11.59 -12.71
C LEU A 342 -0.42 -10.20 -13.30
N GLY A 343 0.07 -9.90 -14.52
CA GLY A 343 -0.17 -8.60 -15.18
C GLY A 343 0.49 -7.40 -14.51
N LEU A 344 1.51 -7.59 -13.67
CA LEU A 344 2.05 -6.52 -12.81
C LEU A 344 2.69 -5.35 -13.56
N VAL A 345 3.13 -5.56 -14.81
CA VAL A 345 3.70 -4.50 -15.67
C VAL A 345 2.72 -3.34 -15.86
N GLU A 346 1.41 -3.62 -15.79
CA GLU A 346 0.36 -2.61 -15.94
C GLU A 346 0.28 -1.63 -14.75
N SER A 347 0.98 -1.92 -13.65
CA SER A 347 1.18 -0.95 -12.56
C SER A 347 2.08 0.23 -12.96
N ILE A 348 2.88 0.10 -14.03
CA ILE A 348 3.75 1.17 -14.54
C ILE A 348 2.90 2.20 -15.30
N PRO A 349 2.98 3.50 -14.94
CA PRO A 349 2.18 4.54 -15.58
C PRO A 349 2.78 4.95 -16.93
N TYR A 350 2.51 4.21 -17.99
CA TYR A 350 2.97 4.59 -19.33
C TYR A 350 2.23 5.80 -19.93
N GLY A 351 1.17 6.28 -19.28
CA GLY A 351 0.30 7.33 -19.80
C GLY A 351 -0.87 6.76 -20.61
N TRP A 352 -1.76 7.63 -21.07
CA TRP A 352 -3.01 7.21 -21.72
C TRP A 352 -2.84 6.98 -23.23
N GLY A 353 -3.56 6.00 -23.77
CA GLY A 353 -3.69 5.77 -25.21
C GLY A 353 -2.35 5.56 -25.93
N ILE A 354 -2.13 6.34 -27.00
CA ILE A 354 -0.94 6.22 -27.85
C ILE A 354 0.36 6.56 -27.12
N PHE A 355 0.33 7.41 -26.11
CA PHE A 355 1.50 7.76 -25.31
C PHE A 355 1.94 6.59 -24.44
N GLY A 356 0.97 5.82 -23.92
CA GLY A 356 1.21 4.54 -23.26
C GLY A 356 1.95 3.56 -24.16
N TRP A 357 1.46 3.40 -25.39
CA TRP A 357 2.08 2.52 -26.38
C TRP A 357 3.50 2.96 -26.75
N ILE A 358 3.71 4.26 -27.03
CA ILE A 358 5.02 4.84 -27.37
C ILE A 358 6.01 4.63 -26.22
N ASN A 359 5.63 5.00 -25.00
CA ASN A 359 6.52 4.86 -23.84
C ASN A 359 6.94 3.41 -23.64
N ARG A 360 5.99 2.47 -23.72
CA ARG A 360 6.24 1.04 -23.54
C ARG A 360 7.17 0.42 -24.58
N HIS A 361 7.19 0.90 -25.82
CA HIS A 361 7.94 0.24 -26.92
C HIS A 361 9.15 1.03 -27.44
N ILE A 362 9.28 2.32 -27.10
CA ILE A 362 10.34 3.20 -27.62
C ILE A 362 11.29 3.67 -26.51
N PHE A 363 10.80 3.82 -25.28
CA PHE A 363 11.55 4.41 -24.16
C PHE A 363 11.72 3.51 -22.94
N THR A 364 11.10 2.33 -22.97
CA THR A 364 11.32 1.23 -22.01
C THR A 364 12.05 0.14 -22.77
#